data_AF-A0ABD5T354-F1
#
_entry.id   AF-A0ABD5T354-F1
#
_cell.length_a   1.000
_cell.length_b   1.000
_cell.length_c   1.000
_cell.angle_alpha   90.00
_cell.angle_beta   90.00
_cell.angle_gamma   90.00
#
_symmetry.space_group_name_H-M   'P 1'
#
loop_
_entity.id
_entity.type
_entity.pdbx_description
1 polymer ?
#
loop_
_entity_poly.entity_id
_entity_poly.type
_entity_poly.pdbx_seq_one_letter_code
_entity_poly.pdbx_strand_id
1 'polypeptide(L)' 'MATREALWDYRDAFGDAFGRTYFRRFGPGVASSVGIGTYLGEPTAAVDDASRAAIGLALRSGVNHVDTASNYRA' A
#
# COMPACT_ATOMS: atom_id res chain seq x y z
N MET A 1 1.60 -11.12 7.40
CA MET A 1 0.73 -10.45 8.40
C MET A 1 1.42 -9.13 8.79
N ALA A 2 0.67 -8.04 9.02
CA ALA A 2 1.27 -6.74 9.39
C ALA A 2 1.66 -6.72 10.87
N THR A 3 2.81 -7.30 11.20
CA THR A 3 3.39 -7.21 12.55
C THR A 3 4.06 -5.86 12.75
N ARG A 4 4.35 -5.50 14.01
CA ARG A 4 5.11 -4.29 14.33
C ARG A 4 6.45 -4.30 13.57
N GLU A 5 7.21 -5.38 13.72
CA GLU A 5 8.55 -5.54 13.14
C GLU A 5 8.50 -5.38 11.62
N ALA A 6 7.59 -6.10 10.95
CA ALA A 6 7.46 -6.02 9.49
C ALA A 6 7.11 -4.62 8.99
N LEU A 7 6.32 -3.84 9.72
CA LEU A 7 5.97 -2.46 9.34
C LEU A 7 7.16 -1.50 9.48
N TRP A 8 7.99 -1.68 10.51
CA TRP A 8 9.21 -0.89 10.68
C TRP A 8 10.29 -1.30 9.67
N ASP A 9 10.51 -2.60 9.47
CA ASP A 9 11.44 -3.13 8.46
C ASP A 9 11.08 -2.63 7.06
N TYR A 10 9.77 -2.60 6.73
CA TYR A 10 9.29 -2.05 5.47
C TYR A 10 9.67 -0.57 5.29
N ARG A 11 9.49 0.27 6.32
CA ARG A 11 9.91 1.68 6.29
C ARG A 11 11.42 1.79 6.11
N ASP A 12 12.17 1.01 6.88
CA ASP A 12 13.63 1.14 6.95
C ASP A 12 14.31 0.69 5.65
N ALA A 13 13.67 -0.20 4.87
CA ALA A 13 14.12 -0.57 3.52
C ALA A 13 14.21 0.60 2.52
N PHE A 14 13.52 1.72 2.78
CA PHE A 14 13.58 2.93 1.95
C PHE A 14 14.60 3.96 2.43
N GLY A 15 15.23 3.77 3.59
CA GLY A 15 16.20 4.72 4.16
C GLY A 15 15.71 6.17 4.17
N ASP A 16 16.50 7.07 3.59
CA ASP A 16 16.20 8.50 3.49
C ASP A 16 15.50 8.90 2.17
N ALA A 17 14.95 7.94 1.42
CA ALA A 17 14.28 8.21 0.13
C ALA A 17 13.04 9.11 0.26
N PHE A 18 12.48 9.26 1.46
CA PHE A 18 11.29 10.07 1.71
C PHE A 18 11.55 11.16 2.75
N GLY A 19 10.71 12.20 2.72
CA GLY A 19 10.65 13.18 3.79
C GLY A 19 10.35 12.52 5.15
N ARG A 20 10.88 13.10 6.23
CA ARG A 20 10.84 12.54 7.60
C ARG A 20 9.44 12.16 8.10
N THR A 21 8.38 12.74 7.52
CA THR A 21 6.98 12.55 7.91
C THR A 21 6.17 11.69 6.94
N TYR A 22 6.81 11.09 5.92
CA TYR A 22 6.12 10.23 4.96
C TYR A 22 5.54 8.98 5.62
N PHE A 23 6.33 8.25 6.41
CA PHE A 23 5.82 7.19 7.27
C PHE A 23 5.40 7.76 8.62
N ARG A 24 4.16 7.52 9.02
CA ARG A 24 3.54 8.03 10.25
C ARG A 24 3.26 6.88 11.20
N ARG A 25 3.33 7.11 12.52
CA ARG A 25 2.95 6.09 13.51
C ARG A 25 1.48 5.70 13.32
N PHE A 26 1.22 4.39 13.33
CA PHE A 26 -0.12 3.83 13.27
C PHE A 26 -0.19 2.57 14.14
N GLY A 27 -0.91 2.65 15.26
CA GLY A 27 -0.88 1.61 16.29
C GLY A 27 0.56 1.29 16.73
N PRO A 28 0.96 0.01 16.80
CA PRO A 28 2.33 -0.36 17.16
C PRO A 28 3.35 -0.19 16.01
N GLY A 29 2.92 0.12 14.79
CA GLY A 29 3.76 0.20 13.59
C GLY A 29 3.74 1.58 12.93
N VAL A 30 3.94 1.57 11.61
CA VAL A 30 3.90 2.78 10.76
C VAL A 30 3.07 2.56 9.51
N ALA A 31 2.43 3.62 9.03
CA ALA A 31 1.69 3.69 7.78
C ALA A 31 2.26 4.78 6.87
N SER A 32 2.27 4.55 5.56
CA SER A 32 2.61 5.55 4.55
C SER A 32 1.57 6.68 4.53
N SER A 33 2.01 7.91 4.23
CA SER A 33 1.12 9.08 4.09
C SER A 33 0.23 9.00 2.85
N VAL A 34 0.58 8.13 1.91
CA VAL A 34 -0.15 7.84 0.68
C VAL A 34 -0.58 6.37 0.73
N GLY A 35 -1.84 6.11 0.42
CA GLY A 35 -2.38 4.77 0.22
C GLY A 35 -2.74 4.53 -1.25
N ILE A 36 -3.07 3.28 -1.59
CA ILE A 36 -3.67 2.92 -2.88
C ILE A 36 -5.08 2.39 -2.68
N GLY A 37 -6.05 2.97 -3.38
CA GLY A 37 -7.45 2.54 -3.39
C GLY A 37 -7.74 1.55 -4.52
N THR A 38 -8.76 0.72 -4.33
CA THR A 38 -9.15 -0.37 -5.27
C THR A 38 -10.61 -0.30 -5.74
N TYR A 39 -11.25 0.87 -5.61
CA TYR A 39 -12.69 1.07 -5.81
C TYR A 39 -13.22 0.97 -7.26
N LEU A 40 -12.40 1.20 -8.28
CA LEU A 40 -12.89 1.31 -9.66
C LEU A 40 -12.33 0.23 -10.57
N GLY A 41 -13.13 -0.17 -11.54
CA GLY A 41 -12.72 -1.01 -12.67
C GLY A 41 -13.63 -2.22 -12.89
N GLU A 42 -14.02 -2.46 -14.15
CA GLU A 42 -14.83 -3.61 -14.55
C GLU A 42 -14.18 -4.94 -14.15
N PRO A 43 -14.95 -5.98 -13.76
CA PRO A 43 -14.46 -7.31 -13.38
C PRO A 43 -13.96 -8.13 -14.59
N THR A 44 -12.96 -7.58 -15.29
CA THR A 44 -12.33 -8.20 -16.46
C THR A 44 -10.88 -8.54 -16.17
N ALA A 45 -10.36 -9.59 -16.81
CA ALA A 45 -8.97 -10.02 -16.65
C ALA A 45 -7.96 -8.90 -16.97
N ALA A 46 -8.24 -8.07 -17.98
CA ALA A 46 -7.37 -6.95 -18.35
C ALA A 46 -7.28 -5.89 -17.23
N VAL A 47 -8.41 -5.58 -16.56
CA VAL A 47 -8.44 -4.66 -15.41
C VAL A 47 -7.80 -5.29 -14.18
N ASP A 48 -7.95 -6.61 -13.98
CA ASP A 48 -7.29 -7.35 -12.90
C ASP A 48 -5.76 -7.28 -13.05
N ASP A 49 -5.25 -7.50 -14.26
CA ASP A 49 -3.82 -7.42 -14.55
C ASP A 49 -3.28 -6.00 -14.33
N ALA A 50 -4.03 -4.98 -14.78
CA ALA A 50 -3.67 -3.58 -14.55
C ALA A 50 -3.68 -3.23 -13.05
N SER A 51 -4.69 -3.70 -12.30
CA SER A 51 -4.80 -3.50 -10.86
C SER A 51 -3.65 -4.18 -10.12
N ARG A 52 -3.30 -5.41 -10.49
CA ARG A 52 -2.15 -6.14 -9.96
C ARG A 52 -0.85 -5.38 -10.21
N ALA A 53 -0.65 -4.85 -11.41
CA ALA A 53 0.52 -4.07 -11.76
C ALA A 53 0.62 -2.77 -10.92
N ALA A 54 -0.50 -2.05 -10.80
CA ALA A 54 -0.58 -0.80 -10.03
C ALA A 54 -0.32 -1.04 -8.52
N ILE A 55 -0.97 -2.05 -7.92
CA ILE A 55 -0.75 -2.43 -6.53
C ILE A 55 0.71 -2.84 -6.32
N GLY A 56 1.26 -3.68 -7.19
CA GLY A 56 2.65 -4.10 -7.11
C GLY A 56 3.63 -2.93 -7.19
N LEU A 57 3.36 -1.95 -8.06
CA LEU A 57 4.17 -0.73 -8.14
C LEU A 57 4.07 0.08 -6.84
N ALA A 58 2.87 0.32 -6.33
CA ALA A 58 2.65 1.07 -5.09
C ALA A 58 3.41 0.44 -3.92
N LEU A 59 3.28 -0.87 -3.73
CA LEU A 59 3.98 -1.62 -2.67
C LEU A 59 5.51 -1.52 -2.78
N ARG A 60 6.07 -1.49 -3.98
CA ARG A 60 7.52 -1.28 -4.19
C ARG A 60 7.94 0.18 -4.05
N SER A 61 6.99 1.12 -4.02
CA SER A 61 7.23 2.56 -4.01
C SER A 61 6.95 3.22 -2.66
N GLY A 62 6.85 2.43 -1.58
CA GLY A 62 6.68 2.93 -0.22
C GLY A 62 5.24 2.98 0.29
N VAL A 63 4.27 2.45 -0.46
CA VAL A 63 2.88 2.34 0.02
C VAL A 63 2.70 1.05 0.80
N ASN A 64 2.32 1.15 2.08
CA ASN A 64 1.94 0.00 2.92
C ASN A 64 0.49 0.03 3.39
N HIS A 65 -0.32 0.94 2.82
CA HIS A 65 -1.75 1.08 3.10
C HIS A 65 -2.55 0.82 1.82
N VAL A 66 -3.29 -0.28 1.79
CA VAL A 66 -4.15 -0.68 0.67
C VAL A 66 -5.60 -0.56 1.13
N ASP A 67 -6.35 0.32 0.48
CA ASP A 67 -7.77 0.56 0.73
C ASP A 67 -8.61 -0.33 -0.20
N THR A 68 -9.51 -1.11 0.41
CA THR A 68 -10.35 -2.08 -0.31
C THR A 68 -11.63 -2.36 0.46
N ALA A 69 -12.65 -2.86 -0.24
CA ALA A 69 -13.84 -3.43 0.36
C ALA A 69 -14.40 -4.54 -0.54
N SER A 70 -15.22 -5.41 0.05
CA SER A 70 -15.81 -6.56 -0.65
C SER A 70 -16.70 -6.18 -1.83
N ASN A 71 -17.21 -4.94 -1.87
CA ASN A 71 -18.14 -4.45 -2.88
C ASN A 71 -17.50 -3.47 -3.89
N TYR A 72 -16.18 -3.28 -3.86
CA TYR A 72 -15.50 -2.30 -4.72
C TYR A 72 -15.52 -2.65 -6.20
N ARG A 73 -15.83 -3.89 -6.56
CA ARG A 73 -15.97 -4.34 -7.96
C ARG A 73 -17.08 -5.38 -8.12
N ALA A 74 -18.15 -5.19 -7.35
CA ALA A 74 -19.34 -6.05 -7.38
C ALA A 74 -20.18 -5.82 -8.63
#